data_AF-A0AAE1B4Z7-F1
#
_entry.id   AF-A0AAE1B4Z7-F1
#
_cell.length_a   1.000
_cell.length_b   1.000
_cell.length_c   1.000
_cell.angle_alpha   90.00
_cell.angle_beta   90.00
_cell.angle_gamma   90.00
#
_symmetry.space_group_name_H-M   'P 1'
#
loop_
_entity.id
_entity.type
_entity.pdbx_description
1 polymer ?
#
loop_
_entity_poly.entity_id
_entity_poly.type
_entity_poly.pdbx_seq_one_letter_code
_entity_poly.pdbx_strand_id
1 'polypeptide(L)'
;MASWGTAAKTNFQKIERVQNQSLRILTGGMRSTPINYMEAVAGLEPLEDRKMKKTLTQYTKFQHLTSHPMHKLIASKPKKRLKRTNFTASALQIHKRLDLPDLKPDAPLQTSIDWPPWSQQSHPEIAKDIDGISTKRSMSKSLLRCVTQDMLKEKYPSDHWIRAFTDGSASEAIRDGGDGPNCPCGASRQDAQHILQDCPQLEEARRKYWPEPREMNQKLYGSALHLGITAQFISSLDLTI
;
A
#
# COMPACT_ATOMS: atom_id res chain seq x y z
N MET A 1 10.47 -5.34 17.56
CA MET A 1 9.95 -6.67 17.14
C MET A 1 10.52 -7.86 17.93
N ALA A 2 11.29 -7.68 19.01
CA ALA A 2 11.80 -8.80 19.82
C ALA A 2 10.79 -9.39 20.84
N SER A 3 9.62 -8.75 21.06
CA SER A 3 8.68 -9.15 22.11
C SER A 3 7.89 -10.43 21.81
N TRP A 4 7.72 -10.80 20.53
CA TRP A 4 6.96 -11.99 20.14
C TRP A 4 7.65 -13.29 20.53
N GLY A 5 8.99 -13.34 20.43
CA GLY A 5 9.77 -14.54 20.79
C GLY A 5 9.75 -14.84 22.29
N THR A 6 9.58 -13.82 23.14
CA THR A 6 9.57 -13.96 24.61
C THR A 6 8.17 -13.87 25.22
N ALA A 7 7.12 -13.83 24.39
CA ALA A 7 5.74 -13.79 24.85
C ALA A 7 5.42 -15.02 25.73
N ALA A 8 4.65 -14.79 26.80
CA ALA A 8 4.20 -15.88 27.67
C ALA A 8 3.33 -16.87 26.88
N LYS A 9 3.50 -18.17 27.14
CA LYS A 9 2.72 -19.25 26.50
C LYS A 9 1.20 -19.01 26.60
N THR A 10 0.74 -18.49 27.72
CA THR A 10 -0.68 -18.16 27.96
C THR A 10 -1.23 -17.09 27.02
N ASN A 11 -0.43 -16.07 26.67
CA ASN A 11 -0.84 -15.04 25.73
C ASN A 11 -0.82 -15.56 24.29
N PHE A 12 0.18 -16.37 23.95
CA PHE A 12 0.25 -16.99 22.63
C PHE A 12 -0.95 -17.91 22.36
N GLN A 13 -1.34 -18.72 23.35
CA GLN A 13 -2.53 -19.58 23.28
C GLN A 13 -3.84 -18.79 23.07
N LYS A 14 -3.95 -17.56 23.56
CA LYS A 14 -5.14 -16.72 23.28
C LYS A 14 -5.24 -16.38 21.80
N ILE A 15 -4.12 -16.01 21.18
CA ILE A 15 -4.06 -15.68 19.74
C ILE A 15 -4.33 -16.94 18.92
N GLU A 16 -3.72 -18.06 19.29
CA GLU A 16 -3.93 -19.35 18.63
C GLU A 16 -5.40 -19.79 18.66
N ARG A 17 -6.10 -19.64 19.78
CA ARG A 17 -7.54 -19.93 19.86
C ARG A 17 -8.37 -19.09 18.89
N VAL A 18 -8.08 -17.79 18.78
CA VAL A 18 -8.80 -16.90 17.86
C VAL A 18 -8.52 -17.30 16.41
N GLN A 19 -7.25 -17.53 16.05
CA GLN A 19 -6.92 -17.98 14.69
C GLN A 19 -7.59 -19.32 14.35
N ASN A 20 -7.54 -20.29 15.26
CA ASN A 20 -8.16 -21.60 15.06
C ASN A 20 -9.67 -21.50 14.89
N GLN A 21 -10.34 -20.59 15.59
CA GLN A 21 -11.76 -20.32 15.41
C GLN A 21 -12.05 -19.73 14.03
N SER A 22 -11.27 -18.72 13.61
CA SER A 22 -11.40 -18.12 12.28
C SER A 22 -11.14 -19.14 11.16
N LEU A 23 -10.16 -20.02 11.35
CA LEU A 23 -9.81 -21.04 10.39
C LEU A 23 -10.95 -22.04 10.17
N ARG A 24 -11.67 -22.41 11.23
CA ARG A 24 -12.86 -23.27 11.12
C ARG A 24 -13.98 -22.60 10.36
N ILE A 25 -14.20 -21.31 10.58
CA ILE A 25 -15.22 -20.53 9.84
C ILE A 25 -14.87 -20.47 8.35
N LEU A 26 -13.61 -20.17 8.03
CA LEU A 26 -13.13 -20.05 6.64
C LEU A 26 -13.17 -21.38 5.88
N THR A 27 -12.77 -22.48 6.53
CA THR A 27 -12.68 -23.81 5.89
C THR A 27 -13.97 -24.62 5.98
N GLY A 28 -14.97 -24.17 6.74
CA GLY A 28 -16.15 -24.96 7.10
C GLY A 28 -15.81 -26.20 7.95
N GLY A 29 -14.62 -26.23 8.58
CA GLY A 29 -14.13 -27.38 9.32
C GLY A 29 -14.88 -27.61 10.64
N MET A 30 -15.34 -28.84 10.86
CA MET A 30 -15.91 -29.27 12.14
C MET A 30 -14.93 -29.08 13.29
N ARG A 31 -15.42 -28.98 14.54
CA ARG A 31 -14.57 -28.85 15.74
C ARG A 31 -13.56 -30.01 15.89
N SER A 32 -13.92 -31.20 15.44
CA SER A 32 -13.07 -32.40 15.44
C SER A 32 -11.96 -32.38 14.39
N THR A 33 -12.07 -31.53 13.36
CA THR A 33 -11.05 -31.45 12.31
C THR A 33 -9.71 -30.94 12.89
N PRO A 34 -8.60 -31.65 12.65
CA PRO A 34 -7.27 -31.22 13.07
C PRO A 34 -6.87 -29.86 12.49
N ILE A 35 -6.24 -29.01 13.31
CA ILE A 35 -5.83 -27.64 12.91
C ILE A 35 -4.83 -27.66 11.76
N ASN A 36 -3.81 -28.52 11.83
CA ASN A 36 -2.77 -28.64 10.81
C ASN A 36 -3.34 -28.96 9.41
N TYR A 37 -4.40 -29.77 9.33
CA TYR A 37 -5.06 -30.06 8.06
C TYR A 37 -5.76 -28.82 7.51
N MET A 38 -6.47 -28.08 8.37
CA MET A 38 -7.13 -26.83 7.96
C MET A 38 -6.12 -25.74 7.59
N GLU A 39 -4.98 -25.68 8.27
CA GLU A 39 -3.86 -24.78 7.93
C GLU A 39 -3.33 -25.11 6.54
N ALA A 40 -3.12 -26.39 6.23
CA ALA A 40 -2.68 -26.84 4.91
C ALA A 40 -3.70 -26.50 3.81
N VAL A 41 -4.99 -26.76 4.04
CA VAL A 41 -6.07 -26.44 3.08
C VAL A 41 -6.19 -24.93 2.84
N ALA A 42 -6.02 -24.13 3.89
CA ALA A 42 -6.06 -22.67 3.78
C ALA A 42 -4.73 -22.03 3.30
N GLY A 43 -3.68 -22.83 3.10
CA GLY A 43 -2.35 -22.33 2.74
C GLY A 43 -1.71 -21.45 3.83
N LEU A 44 -1.99 -21.71 5.10
CA LEU A 44 -1.50 -20.93 6.24
C LEU A 44 -0.35 -21.63 6.97
N GLU A 45 0.74 -20.88 7.22
CA GLU A 45 1.85 -21.35 8.06
C GLU A 45 1.42 -21.39 9.55
N PRO A 46 1.73 -22.48 10.30
CA PRO A 46 1.41 -22.58 11.71
C PRO A 46 1.96 -21.41 12.52
N LEU A 47 1.20 -20.94 13.52
CA LEU A 47 1.59 -19.77 14.32
C LEU A 47 2.91 -19.95 15.06
N GLU A 48 3.21 -21.15 15.55
CA GLU A 48 4.45 -21.40 16.28
C GLU A 48 5.66 -21.29 15.34
N ASP A 49 5.52 -21.77 14.09
CA ASP A 49 6.57 -21.68 13.07
C ASP A 49 6.80 -20.22 12.67
N ARG A 50 5.73 -19.45 12.47
CA ARG A 50 5.80 -17.99 12.23
C ARG A 50 6.55 -17.26 13.34
N LYS A 51 6.26 -17.61 14.59
CA LYS A 51 6.93 -17.05 15.77
C LYS A 51 8.41 -17.45 15.83
N MET A 52 8.72 -18.72 15.57
CA MET A 52 10.11 -19.21 15.53
C MET A 52 10.90 -18.50 14.43
N LYS A 53 10.34 -18.41 13.22
CA LYS A 53 10.91 -17.69 12.07
C LYS A 53 11.21 -16.24 12.39
N LYS A 54 10.23 -15.49 12.93
CA LYS A 54 10.43 -14.09 13.34
C LYS A 54 11.50 -13.93 14.42
N THR A 55 11.58 -14.87 15.36
CA THR A 55 12.59 -14.87 16.43
C THR A 55 13.98 -15.06 15.84
N LEU A 56 14.15 -16.05 14.95
CA LEU A 56 15.41 -16.31 14.25
C LEU A 56 15.81 -15.15 13.35
N THR A 57 14.90 -14.63 12.50
CA THR A 57 15.18 -13.47 11.65
C THR A 57 15.69 -12.28 12.45
N GLN A 58 15.07 -11.99 13.60
CA GLN A 58 15.50 -10.90 14.46
C GLN A 58 16.85 -11.18 15.13
N TYR A 59 17.11 -12.44 15.53
CA TYR A 59 18.38 -12.87 16.12
C TYR A 59 19.52 -12.72 15.10
N THR A 60 19.34 -13.27 13.90
CA THR A 60 20.28 -13.13 12.78
C THR A 60 20.50 -11.66 12.42
N LYS A 61 19.44 -10.85 12.35
CA LYS A 61 19.57 -9.40 12.13
C LYS A 61 20.50 -8.75 13.16
N PHE A 62 20.33 -9.06 14.44
CA PHE A 62 21.21 -8.51 15.48
C PHE A 62 22.63 -9.08 15.46
N GLN A 63 22.85 -10.30 14.96
CA GLN A 63 24.20 -10.82 14.72
C GLN A 63 24.94 -9.99 13.68
N HIS A 64 24.24 -9.42 12.68
CA HIS A 64 24.87 -8.66 11.60
C HIS A 64 24.92 -7.14 11.86
N LEU A 65 24.11 -6.61 12.78
CA LEU A 65 24.06 -5.16 13.08
C LEU A 65 25.10 -4.75 14.13
N THR A 66 26.37 -4.62 13.74
CA THR A 66 27.51 -4.35 14.65
C THR A 66 27.37 -3.07 15.49
N SER A 67 26.72 -2.03 14.96
CA SER A 67 26.46 -0.77 15.66
C SER A 67 25.34 -0.86 16.72
N HIS A 68 24.50 -1.89 16.67
CA HIS A 68 23.31 -1.99 17.51
C HIS A 68 23.65 -2.57 18.91
N PRO A 69 23.09 -2.05 20.02
CA PRO A 69 23.37 -2.55 21.37
C PRO A 69 23.14 -4.06 21.56
N MET A 70 22.11 -4.61 20.90
CA MET A 70 21.80 -6.05 20.94
C MET A 70 22.89 -6.93 20.33
N HIS A 71 23.73 -6.42 19.42
CA HIS A 71 24.84 -7.19 18.86
C HIS A 71 25.84 -7.59 19.95
N LYS A 72 26.24 -6.62 20.78
CA LYS A 72 27.08 -6.86 21.96
C LYS A 72 26.43 -7.82 22.96
N LEU A 73 25.12 -7.69 23.17
CA LEU A 73 24.37 -8.55 24.09
C LEU A 73 24.26 -9.99 23.60
N ILE A 74 24.11 -10.22 22.29
CA ILE A 74 24.08 -11.56 21.69
C ILE A 74 25.45 -12.22 21.73
N ALA A 75 26.52 -11.46 21.48
CA ALA A 75 27.89 -11.94 21.61
C ALA A 75 28.24 -12.29 23.07
N SER A 76 27.63 -11.60 24.05
CA SER A 76 27.80 -11.89 25.47
C SER A 76 27.01 -13.13 25.90
N LYS A 77 27.58 -13.95 26.79
CA LYS A 77 26.86 -15.09 27.37
C LYS A 77 25.62 -14.59 28.15
N PRO A 78 24.42 -15.15 27.91
CA PRO A 78 23.22 -14.70 28.60
C PRO A 78 23.33 -14.97 30.11
N LYS A 79 23.32 -13.90 30.92
CA LYS A 79 23.27 -14.02 32.38
C LYS A 79 21.87 -14.49 32.78
N LYS A 80 21.75 -15.73 33.29
CA LYS A 80 20.50 -16.28 33.82
C LYS A 80 20.27 -15.76 35.25
N ARG A 81 19.75 -14.53 35.38
CA ARG A 81 19.35 -13.99 36.69
C ARG A 81 17.94 -14.45 37.12
N LEU A 82 17.05 -14.73 36.16
CA LEU A 82 15.65 -15.10 36.40
C LEU A 82 15.33 -16.44 35.73
N LYS A 83 14.31 -17.15 36.24
CA LYS A 83 13.77 -18.40 35.64
C LYS A 83 13.19 -18.21 34.23
N ARG A 84 12.97 -16.96 33.80
CA ARG A 84 12.44 -16.63 32.47
C ARG A 84 13.55 -16.71 31.42
N THR A 85 13.23 -17.34 30.30
CA THR A 85 14.07 -17.34 29.09
C THR A 85 14.11 -15.94 28.50
N ASN A 86 15.30 -15.43 28.22
CA ASN A 86 15.47 -14.19 27.47
C ASN A 86 15.44 -14.47 25.95
N PHE A 87 15.41 -13.41 25.15
CA PHE A 87 15.34 -13.48 23.69
C PHE A 87 16.47 -14.33 23.09
N THR A 88 17.72 -14.08 23.47
CA THR A 88 18.90 -14.82 22.98
C THR A 88 18.80 -16.31 23.32
N ALA A 89 18.42 -16.65 24.54
CA ALA A 89 18.23 -18.04 24.97
C ALA A 89 17.12 -18.73 24.17
N SER A 90 16.02 -18.03 23.87
CA SER A 90 14.94 -18.56 23.04
C SER A 90 15.40 -18.83 21.61
N ALA A 91 16.17 -17.93 21.01
CA ALA A 91 16.71 -18.11 19.67
C ALA A 91 17.68 -19.31 19.62
N LEU A 92 18.60 -19.43 20.59
CA LEU A 92 19.53 -20.55 20.68
C LEU A 92 18.82 -21.90 20.90
N GLN A 93 17.73 -21.92 21.67
CA GLN A 93 16.92 -23.11 21.84
C GLN A 93 16.24 -23.52 20.51
N ILE A 94 15.80 -22.57 19.70
CA ILE A 94 15.25 -22.84 18.37
C ILE A 94 16.33 -23.38 17.44
N HIS A 95 17.52 -22.76 17.39
CA HIS A 95 18.66 -23.27 16.63
C HIS A 95 18.98 -24.72 16.98
N LYS A 96 19.05 -25.03 18.29
CA LYS A 96 19.31 -26.40 18.76
C LYS A 96 18.17 -27.36 18.41
N ARG A 97 16.90 -26.93 18.53
CA ARG A 97 15.73 -27.76 18.23
C ARG A 97 15.67 -28.16 16.76
N LEU A 98 16.09 -27.27 15.86
CA LEU A 98 16.03 -27.45 14.42
C LEU A 98 17.36 -27.88 13.80
N ASP A 99 18.39 -28.11 14.63
CA ASP A 99 19.75 -28.43 14.21
C ASP A 99 20.29 -27.50 13.10
N LEU A 100 20.02 -26.20 13.27
CA LEU A 100 20.41 -25.20 12.27
C LEU A 100 21.91 -24.93 12.33
N PRO A 101 22.60 -24.85 11.18
CA PRO A 101 24.01 -24.49 11.15
C PRO A 101 24.23 -23.09 11.73
N ASP A 102 25.36 -22.90 12.38
CA ASP A 102 25.77 -21.60 12.89
C ASP A 102 26.23 -20.74 11.71
N LEU A 103 25.30 -19.99 11.13
CA LEU A 103 25.60 -19.03 10.07
C LEU A 103 26.37 -17.87 10.70
N LYS A 104 27.70 -17.90 10.56
CA LYS A 104 28.52 -16.73 10.87
C LYS A 104 28.09 -15.58 9.95
N PRO A 105 28.01 -14.35 10.46
CA PRO A 105 27.70 -13.22 9.60
C PRO A 105 28.84 -13.03 8.59
N ASP A 106 28.57 -13.29 7.31
CA ASP A 106 29.55 -13.14 6.23
C ASP A 106 29.93 -11.66 6.02
N ALA A 107 29.01 -10.74 6.35
CA ALA A 107 29.22 -9.29 6.31
C ALA A 107 28.28 -8.57 7.30
N PRO A 108 28.67 -7.41 7.86
CA PRO A 108 27.77 -6.59 8.66
C PRO A 108 26.59 -6.07 7.81
N LEU A 109 25.40 -6.03 8.41
CA LEU A 109 24.25 -5.35 7.80
C LEU A 109 24.49 -3.85 7.89
N GLN A 110 24.55 -3.18 6.74
CA GLN A 110 24.56 -1.73 6.68
C GLN A 110 23.21 -1.19 7.18
N THR A 111 23.23 -0.45 8.28
CA THR A 111 22.06 0.34 8.68
C THR A 111 21.90 1.50 7.70
N SER A 112 20.65 1.91 7.45
CA SER A 112 20.32 3.02 6.57
C SER A 112 21.22 4.21 6.78
N ILE A 113 21.63 4.79 5.65
CA ILE A 113 22.30 6.08 5.42
C ILE A 113 22.19 7.00 6.65
N ASP A 114 23.35 7.46 7.15
CA ASP A 114 23.46 8.43 8.28
C ASP A 114 22.66 9.71 8.06
N TRP A 115 22.23 9.92 6.82
CA TRP A 115 21.36 10.96 6.36
C TRP A 115 19.96 10.39 6.07
N PRO A 116 19.01 10.42 7.02
CA PRO A 116 17.65 10.04 6.71
C PRO A 116 17.09 10.93 5.58
N PRO A 117 16.16 10.45 4.74
CA PRO A 117 15.63 11.25 3.64
C PRO A 117 15.06 12.63 4.07
N TRP A 118 14.66 12.75 5.35
CA TRP A 118 14.15 14.00 5.93
C TRP A 118 15.21 14.89 6.59
N SER A 119 16.50 14.54 6.63
CA SER A 119 17.55 15.44 7.14
C SER A 119 17.99 16.47 6.10
N GLN A 120 17.81 16.21 4.80
CA GLN A 120 17.85 17.23 3.76
C GLN A 120 16.47 17.87 3.62
N GLN A 121 16.06 18.67 4.60
CA GLN A 121 14.94 19.58 4.39
C GLN A 121 15.45 20.80 3.64
N SER A 122 15.55 20.72 2.31
CA SER A 122 15.13 21.88 1.52
C SER A 122 13.62 21.96 1.72
N HIS A 123 13.15 22.88 2.56
CA HIS A 123 11.72 23.17 2.60
C HIS A 123 11.24 23.42 1.16
N PRO A 124 10.13 22.78 0.72
CA PRO A 124 9.61 23.08 -0.60
C PRO A 124 9.33 24.57 -0.68
N GLU A 125 9.72 25.20 -1.78
CA GLU A 125 9.32 26.57 -2.05
C GLU A 125 7.80 26.60 -2.26
N ILE A 126 7.09 27.34 -1.40
CA ILE A 126 5.64 27.44 -1.47
C ILE A 126 5.28 28.74 -2.19
N ALA A 127 5.05 28.64 -3.51
CA ALA A 127 4.45 29.72 -4.28
C ALA A 127 2.93 29.68 -4.11
N LYS A 128 2.34 30.74 -3.52
CA LYS A 128 0.89 30.84 -3.26
C LYS A 128 0.16 31.72 -4.28
N ASP A 129 0.90 32.50 -5.05
CA ASP A 129 0.37 33.53 -5.92
C ASP A 129 0.62 33.16 -7.38
N ILE A 130 -0.37 33.47 -8.23
CA ILE A 130 -0.29 33.36 -9.67
C ILE A 130 -0.44 34.77 -10.23
N ASP A 131 0.57 35.23 -10.96
CA ASP A 131 0.58 36.56 -11.55
C ASP A 131 -0.66 36.78 -12.42
N GLY A 132 -1.36 37.89 -12.21
CA GLY A 132 -2.58 38.24 -12.95
C GLY A 132 -3.89 37.69 -12.37
N ILE A 133 -3.87 36.94 -11.25
CA ILE A 133 -5.08 36.48 -10.56
C ILE A 133 -5.26 37.24 -9.24
N SER A 134 -6.24 38.15 -9.18
CA SER A 134 -6.54 38.91 -7.96
C SER A 134 -7.54 38.22 -7.04
N THR A 135 -8.66 37.71 -7.58
CA THR A 135 -9.66 36.96 -6.80
C THR A 135 -10.29 35.88 -7.67
N LYS A 136 -10.33 34.63 -7.17
CA LYS A 136 -10.89 33.49 -7.92
C LYS A 136 -12.33 33.70 -8.41
N ARG A 137 -13.11 34.57 -7.74
CA ARG A 137 -14.51 34.89 -8.07
C ARG A 137 -14.67 35.94 -9.17
N SER A 138 -13.64 36.73 -9.46
CA SER A 138 -13.74 37.83 -10.44
C SER A 138 -13.41 37.40 -11.86
N MET A 139 -12.85 36.21 -12.07
CA MET A 139 -12.37 35.73 -13.36
C MET A 139 -13.11 34.47 -13.80
N SER A 140 -13.25 34.29 -15.12
CA SER A 140 -13.81 33.06 -15.67
C SER A 140 -12.89 31.87 -15.41
N LYS A 141 -13.47 30.67 -15.27
CA LYS A 141 -12.70 29.42 -15.07
C LYS A 141 -11.69 29.16 -16.20
N SER A 142 -12.06 29.49 -17.44
CA SER A 142 -11.19 29.34 -18.61
C SER A 142 -9.97 30.26 -18.54
N LEU A 143 -10.15 31.51 -18.10
CA LEU A 143 -9.05 32.46 -17.96
C LEU A 143 -8.10 32.06 -16.82
N LEU A 144 -8.65 31.64 -15.67
CA LEU A 144 -7.85 31.12 -14.55
C LEU A 144 -6.98 29.93 -14.99
N ARG A 145 -7.55 29.02 -15.78
CA ARG A 145 -6.82 27.88 -16.34
C ARG A 145 -5.72 28.31 -17.30
N CYS A 146 -6.01 29.23 -18.24
CA CYS A 146 -5.03 29.73 -19.20
C CYS A 146 -3.82 30.34 -18.47
N VAL A 147 -4.06 31.30 -17.57
CA VAL A 147 -3.01 31.99 -16.80
C VAL A 147 -2.18 31.01 -15.97
N THR A 148 -2.83 30.01 -15.34
CA THR A 148 -2.12 28.98 -14.57
C THR A 148 -1.26 28.09 -15.47
N GLN A 149 -1.77 27.67 -16.63
CA GLN A 149 -1.03 26.83 -17.57
C GLN A 149 0.16 27.56 -18.19
N ASP A 150 0.02 28.85 -18.49
CA ASP A 150 1.09 29.68 -19.02
C ASP A 150 2.21 29.86 -17.98
N MET A 151 1.84 30.17 -16.73
CA MET A 151 2.79 30.23 -15.62
C MET A 151 3.54 28.89 -15.42
N LEU A 152 2.83 27.77 -15.46
CA LEU A 152 3.45 26.44 -15.35
C LEU A 152 4.43 26.16 -16.50
N LYS A 153 4.13 26.59 -17.73
CA LYS A 153 5.05 26.41 -18.88
C LYS A 153 6.28 27.29 -18.76
N GLU A 154 6.13 28.52 -18.30
CA GLU A 154 7.23 29.49 -18.22
C GLU A 154 8.15 29.23 -17.02
N LYS A 155 7.58 29.05 -15.82
CA LYS A 155 8.35 28.90 -14.57
C LYS A 155 8.73 27.45 -14.25
N TYR A 156 7.92 26.47 -14.67
CA TYR A 156 8.08 25.05 -14.31
C TYR A 156 7.94 24.11 -15.53
N PRO A 157 8.81 24.26 -16.55
CA PRO A 157 8.67 23.54 -17.80
C PRO A 157 8.85 22.03 -17.59
N SER A 158 8.08 21.22 -18.33
CA SER A 158 7.98 19.78 -18.13
C SER A 158 9.22 18.97 -18.53
N ASP A 159 10.17 19.61 -19.21
CA ASP A 159 11.47 19.04 -19.58
C ASP A 159 12.44 18.99 -18.38
N HIS A 160 12.33 19.95 -17.46
CA HIS A 160 13.17 20.03 -16.26
C HIS A 160 12.42 19.68 -14.96
N TRP A 161 11.08 19.69 -14.98
CA TRP A 161 10.25 19.48 -13.78
C TRP A 161 9.28 18.30 -13.93
N ILE A 162 9.27 17.42 -12.94
CA ILE A 162 8.22 16.41 -12.78
C ILE A 162 7.00 17.07 -12.16
N ARG A 163 5.87 17.04 -12.88
CA ARG A 163 4.60 17.58 -12.40
C ARG A 163 3.80 16.49 -11.69
N ALA A 164 3.62 16.64 -10.38
CA ALA A 164 2.72 15.81 -9.60
C ALA A 164 1.51 16.65 -9.19
N PHE A 165 0.31 16.21 -9.57
CA PHE A 165 -0.94 16.83 -9.15
C PHE A 165 -1.53 16.00 -8.02
N THR A 166 -1.76 16.62 -6.86
CA THR A 166 -2.57 16.01 -5.81
C THR A 166 -4.03 16.30 -6.10
N ASP A 167 -4.91 15.35 -5.83
CA ASP A 167 -6.34 15.63 -5.87
C ASP A 167 -6.64 16.85 -4.99
N GLY A 168 -7.44 17.76 -5.52
CA GLY A 168 -7.80 18.99 -4.82
C GLY A 168 -8.57 18.68 -3.55
N SER A 169 -8.80 19.70 -2.71
CA SER A 169 -9.66 19.56 -1.53
C SER A 169 -11.11 19.30 -1.96
N ALA A 170 -11.44 18.05 -2.28
CA ALA A 170 -12.77 17.63 -2.65
C ALA A 170 -13.61 17.42 -1.38
N SER A 171 -14.66 18.21 -1.21
CA SER A 171 -15.67 17.93 -0.19
C SER A 171 -16.64 16.88 -0.73
N GLU A 172 -16.86 15.83 0.04
CA GLU A 172 -17.75 14.71 -0.32
C GLU A 172 -17.35 14.02 -1.65
N ALA A 173 -16.07 14.08 -2.03
CA ALA A 173 -15.52 13.56 -3.30
C ALA A 173 -16.15 14.15 -4.59
N ILE A 174 -16.99 15.19 -4.49
CA ILE A 174 -17.76 15.73 -5.63
C ILE A 174 -17.63 17.26 -5.73
N ARG A 175 -17.58 17.98 -4.60
CA ARG A 175 -17.54 19.44 -4.57
C ARG A 175 -16.10 19.93 -4.53
N ASP A 176 -15.75 20.88 -5.39
CA ASP A 176 -14.41 21.49 -5.50
C ASP A 176 -13.25 20.52 -5.80
N GLY A 177 -13.56 19.28 -6.22
CA GLY A 177 -12.58 18.36 -6.80
C GLY A 177 -12.04 18.88 -8.13
N GLY A 178 -10.79 18.50 -8.47
CA GLY A 178 -10.08 18.99 -9.65
C GLY A 178 -10.91 18.99 -10.94
N ASP A 179 -10.65 19.98 -11.80
CA ASP A 179 -11.27 20.04 -13.13
C ASP A 179 -10.63 18.94 -13.98
N GLY A 180 -11.40 17.92 -14.35
CA GLY A 180 -10.95 16.86 -15.24
C GLY A 180 -10.61 17.43 -16.63
N PRO A 181 -9.90 16.67 -17.48
CA PRO A 181 -9.70 17.11 -18.86
C PRO A 181 -11.04 17.41 -19.54
N ASN A 182 -11.05 18.36 -20.48
CA ASN A 182 -12.25 18.59 -21.29
C ASN A 182 -12.38 17.44 -22.27
N CYS A 183 -13.60 16.98 -22.53
CA CYS A 183 -13.78 15.97 -23.56
C CYS A 183 -13.59 16.62 -24.94
N PRO A 184 -12.93 15.96 -25.91
CA PRO A 184 -12.82 16.45 -27.29
C PRO A 184 -14.18 16.71 -27.97
N CYS A 185 -15.29 16.21 -27.39
CA CYS A 185 -16.64 16.51 -27.85
C CYS A 185 -17.16 17.90 -27.45
N GLY A 186 -16.36 18.71 -26.74
CA GLY A 186 -16.73 20.05 -26.27
C GLY A 186 -17.46 20.08 -24.93
N ALA A 187 -17.67 18.93 -24.28
CA ALA A 187 -18.21 18.88 -22.93
C ALA A 187 -17.22 19.44 -21.90
N SER A 188 -17.76 20.13 -20.90
CA SER A 188 -16.97 20.85 -19.89
C SER A 188 -16.16 19.94 -18.98
N ARG A 189 -16.54 18.66 -18.83
CA ARG A 189 -15.79 17.66 -18.05
C ARG A 189 -15.81 16.32 -18.76
N GLN A 190 -14.64 15.70 -18.88
CA GLN A 190 -14.48 14.31 -19.24
C GLN A 190 -14.40 13.49 -17.95
N ASP A 191 -15.55 13.05 -17.46
CA ASP A 191 -15.62 12.13 -16.32
C ASP A 191 -16.09 10.73 -16.76
N ALA A 192 -16.02 9.78 -15.83
CA ALA A 192 -16.48 8.42 -16.07
C ALA A 192 -17.95 8.41 -16.51
N GLN A 193 -18.75 9.37 -16.02
CA GLN A 193 -20.15 9.42 -16.35
C GLN A 193 -20.37 9.78 -17.81
N HIS A 194 -19.70 10.83 -18.24
CA HIS A 194 -19.73 11.32 -19.60
C HIS A 194 -19.23 10.25 -20.58
N ILE A 195 -18.07 9.66 -20.32
CA ILE A 195 -17.48 8.61 -21.16
C ILE A 195 -18.41 7.40 -21.28
N LEU A 196 -19.01 6.95 -20.17
CA LEU A 196 -19.76 5.69 -20.14
C LEU A 196 -21.25 5.82 -20.50
N GLN A 197 -21.84 7.01 -20.50
CA GLN A 197 -23.28 7.18 -20.77
C GLN A 197 -23.62 8.10 -21.93
N ASP A 198 -23.07 9.32 -21.98
CA ASP A 198 -23.66 10.38 -22.78
C ASP A 198 -22.71 11.11 -23.73
N CYS A 199 -21.41 10.78 -23.74
CA CYS A 199 -20.47 11.37 -24.69
C CYS A 199 -20.86 11.08 -26.15
N PRO A 200 -21.18 12.09 -26.99
CA PRO A 200 -21.65 11.89 -28.36
C PRO A 200 -20.59 11.24 -29.26
N GLN A 201 -19.32 11.61 -29.08
CA GLN A 201 -18.21 11.06 -29.88
C GLN A 201 -17.94 9.58 -29.60
N LEU A 202 -18.36 9.09 -28.43
CA LEU A 202 -18.14 7.71 -28.02
C LEU A 202 -19.39 6.84 -28.19
N GLU A 203 -20.46 7.35 -28.82
CA GLU A 203 -21.73 6.63 -28.91
C GLU A 203 -21.60 5.32 -29.70
N GLU A 204 -20.95 5.34 -30.86
CA GLU A 204 -20.76 4.14 -31.69
C GLU A 204 -19.92 3.08 -30.97
N ALA A 205 -18.79 3.49 -30.39
CA ALA A 205 -17.94 2.61 -29.59
C ALA A 205 -18.72 2.06 -28.38
N ARG A 206 -19.50 2.90 -27.70
CA ARG A 206 -20.30 2.48 -26.54
C ARG A 206 -21.37 1.47 -26.95
N ARG A 207 -22.07 1.66 -28.08
CA ARG A 207 -23.06 0.68 -28.59
C ARG A 207 -22.41 -0.66 -28.98
N LYS A 208 -21.16 -0.66 -29.40
CA LYS A 208 -20.40 -1.89 -29.71
C LYS A 208 -20.18 -2.77 -28.47
N TYR A 209 -19.81 -2.17 -27.33
CA TYR A 209 -19.52 -2.91 -26.09
C TYR A 209 -20.74 -3.02 -25.16
N TRP A 210 -21.61 -2.03 -25.18
CA TRP A 210 -22.86 -1.92 -24.41
C TRP A 210 -24.05 -1.76 -25.37
N PRO A 211 -24.47 -2.83 -26.07
CA PRO A 211 -25.55 -2.76 -27.05
C PRO A 211 -26.91 -2.45 -26.41
N GLU A 212 -27.10 -2.91 -25.17
CA GLU A 212 -28.28 -2.57 -24.37
C GLU A 212 -27.97 -1.38 -23.44
N PRO A 213 -28.87 -0.39 -23.33
CA PRO A 213 -28.73 0.67 -22.34
C PRO A 213 -28.68 0.08 -20.93
N ARG A 214 -27.67 0.50 -20.16
CA ARG A 214 -27.45 0.04 -18.78
C ARG A 214 -27.11 1.22 -17.89
N GLU A 215 -27.58 1.16 -16.66
CA GLU A 215 -27.31 2.16 -15.62
C GLU A 215 -25.82 2.30 -15.31
N MET A 216 -25.40 3.49 -14.87
CA MET A 216 -24.00 3.79 -14.54
C MET A 216 -23.40 2.79 -13.55
N ASN A 217 -24.18 2.51 -12.52
CA ASN A 217 -23.75 1.68 -11.40
C ASN A 217 -23.39 0.25 -11.86
N GLN A 218 -24.08 -0.25 -12.89
CA GLN A 218 -23.78 -1.57 -13.46
C GLN A 218 -22.51 -1.57 -14.31
N LYS A 219 -22.13 -0.45 -14.92
CA LYS A 219 -20.90 -0.32 -15.71
C LYS A 219 -19.66 -0.14 -14.83
N LEU A 220 -19.78 0.56 -13.70
CA LEU A 220 -18.65 0.85 -12.79
C LEU A 220 -18.50 -0.12 -11.62
N TYR A 221 -19.60 -0.70 -11.14
CA TYR A 221 -19.65 -1.52 -9.92
C TYR A 221 -20.46 -2.81 -10.12
N GLY A 222 -20.64 -3.23 -11.37
CA GLY A 222 -21.38 -4.44 -11.73
C GLY A 222 -20.62 -5.74 -11.46
N SER A 223 -21.12 -6.83 -12.05
CA SER A 223 -20.46 -8.14 -11.98
C SER A 223 -19.09 -8.13 -12.67
N ALA A 224 -18.27 -9.14 -12.41
CA ALA A 224 -16.97 -9.31 -13.08
C ALA A 224 -17.07 -9.26 -14.61
N LEU A 225 -18.17 -9.78 -15.18
CA LEU A 225 -18.46 -9.69 -16.61
C LEU A 225 -18.62 -8.23 -17.06
N HIS A 226 -19.44 -7.44 -16.35
CA HIS A 226 -19.68 -6.04 -16.67
C HIS A 226 -18.42 -5.19 -16.54
N LEU A 227 -17.63 -5.42 -15.48
CA LEU A 227 -16.35 -4.74 -15.30
C LEU A 227 -15.36 -5.09 -16.42
N GLY A 228 -15.35 -6.35 -16.88
CA GLY A 228 -14.57 -6.78 -18.03
C GLY A 228 -14.97 -6.05 -19.32
N ILE A 229 -16.26 -5.89 -19.57
CA ILE A 229 -16.78 -5.14 -20.73
C ILE A 229 -16.38 -3.66 -20.64
N THR A 230 -16.52 -3.03 -19.46
CA THR A 230 -16.07 -1.65 -19.23
C THR A 230 -14.57 -1.50 -19.46
N ALA A 231 -13.74 -2.41 -18.96
CA ALA A 231 -12.29 -2.37 -19.17
C ALA A 231 -11.91 -2.49 -20.66
N GLN A 232 -12.57 -3.39 -21.41
CA GLN A 232 -12.37 -3.52 -22.86
C GLN A 232 -12.80 -2.28 -23.62
N PHE A 233 -13.95 -1.70 -23.24
CA PHE A 233 -14.40 -0.43 -23.81
C PHE A 233 -13.37 0.67 -23.57
N ILE A 234 -12.94 0.90 -22.33
CA ILE A 234 -11.94 1.94 -22.01
C ILE A 234 -10.61 1.68 -22.72
N SER A 235 -10.15 0.43 -22.78
CA SER A 235 -8.93 0.06 -23.51
C SER A 235 -9.02 0.26 -25.03
N SER A 236 -10.24 0.30 -25.58
CA SER A 236 -10.47 0.58 -27.00
C SER A 236 -10.45 2.08 -27.32
N LEU A 237 -10.46 2.93 -26.29
CA LEU A 237 -10.37 4.38 -26.45
C LEU A 237 -8.90 4.80 -26.34
N ASP A 238 -8.39 5.52 -27.34
CA ASP A 238 -7.11 6.22 -27.27
C ASP A 238 -7.24 7.49 -26.39
N LEU A 239 -7.65 7.32 -25.13
CA LEU A 239 -7.69 8.41 -24.17
C LEU A 239 -6.26 8.68 -23.69
N THR A 240 -5.66 9.79 -24.12
CA THR A 240 -4.48 10.36 -23.47
C THR A 240 -4.88 10.79 -22.06
N ILE A 241 -4.50 9.99 -21.06
CA ILE A 241 -4.57 10.35 -19.63
C ILE A 241 -3.36 11.21 -19.28
#